data_AF-A0AAD1EGY4-F1
#
_entry.id   AF-A0AAD1EGY4-F1
#
_cell.length_a   1.000
_cell.length_b   1.000
_cell.length_c   1.000
_cell.angle_alpha   90.00
_cell.angle_beta   90.00
_cell.angle_gamma   90.00
#
_symmetry.space_group_name_H-M   'P 1'
#
loop_
_entity.id
_entity.type
_entity.pdbx_description
1 polymer ?
#
loop_
_entity_poly.entity_id
_entity_poly.type
_entity_poly.pdbx_seq_one_letter_code
_entity_poly.pdbx_strand_id
1 'polypeptide(L)'
;MVNLWGPGAFSALRSALTRPPFTPSNLPGDQDDWSKDCTSPAARDGTEWKAAHLNILLAQLRNVVRPSGVPDSNLDDYLLMRAIRSGGLNYIQAGGTANALTLTYPAPTGPGSYSQLRYVFVVAPAANTRADVTINVNGIGARSILRRAGGKLRRGDIQPGPMLLVDTGSAYELFGAAGTSRTLLQANLTLYVSTSGSDVANDGLDPGSPFATLQKAWDTIVNGYDLNGFLAAVEIADGTFTAGFSATSAPLGATGGTGAVTFKSTSGVAANVIIAVPSGNAFRAQGGAQFTLQNITVQAPGASSSCLVATSGGLIAFTGLRFGTASLAHLNAANGGFIQATGSYAIVGGAQFHAVGSSGSIVSVGNVTVTLTGTPAFSAAFAYTQQGRVEFIGTLYGGGATGSRYNASENGVISTNGAGISALPGNAVGTLSSGGQYV
;
A
#
# COMPACT_ATOMS: atom_id res chain seq x y z
N MET A 1 45.36 -5.95 -24.22
CA MET A 1 46.00 -4.71 -23.74
C MET A 1 47.32 -4.48 -24.45
N VAL A 2 47.49 -3.45 -25.32
CA VAL A 2 48.84 -3.02 -25.80
C VAL A 2 49.48 -2.93 -24.46
N ASN A 3 50.59 -3.63 -24.43
CA ASN A 3 51.29 -3.84 -23.22
C ASN A 3 51.87 -2.48 -22.84
N LEU A 4 51.02 -1.50 -22.48
CA LEU A 4 51.23 -0.06 -22.55
C LEU A 4 52.47 0.33 -21.75
N TRP A 5 52.83 -0.54 -20.80
CA TRP A 5 53.97 -0.47 -19.91
C TRP A 5 54.74 -1.79 -19.76
N GLY A 6 54.35 -2.86 -20.46
CA GLY A 6 55.02 -4.15 -20.32
C GLY A 6 55.98 -4.44 -21.47
N PRO A 7 56.89 -5.40 -21.28
CA PRO A 7 58.05 -5.64 -22.16
C PRO A 7 57.68 -5.85 -23.64
N GLY A 8 56.45 -6.32 -23.92
CA GLY A 8 55.95 -6.53 -25.29
C GLY A 8 55.62 -5.27 -26.09
N ALA A 9 55.41 -4.10 -25.48
CA ALA A 9 55.22 -2.84 -26.24
C ALA A 9 56.53 -2.14 -26.59
N PHE A 10 57.65 -2.58 -26.00
CA PHE A 10 59.00 -2.06 -26.25
C PHE A 10 59.90 -3.08 -26.96
N SER A 11 59.32 -4.12 -27.57
CA SER A 11 60.06 -5.21 -28.23
C SER A 11 61.11 -5.91 -27.36
N ALA A 12 60.93 -5.95 -26.04
CA ALA A 12 61.87 -6.59 -25.15
C ALA A 12 61.86 -8.12 -25.34
N LEU A 13 63.05 -8.69 -25.58
CA LEU A 13 63.23 -10.14 -25.70
C LEU A 13 62.93 -10.83 -24.35
N ARG A 14 62.31 -12.02 -24.40
CA ARG A 14 62.06 -12.94 -23.25
C ARG A 14 61.04 -12.45 -22.20
N SER A 15 59.90 -11.92 -22.63
CA SER A 15 58.78 -11.64 -21.72
C SER A 15 58.25 -12.91 -21.05
N ALA A 16 58.09 -12.91 -19.73
CA ALA A 16 57.43 -14.01 -19.01
C ALA A 16 55.92 -14.05 -19.35
N LEU A 17 55.41 -15.24 -19.71
CA LEU A 17 53.99 -15.45 -20.05
C LEU A 17 53.11 -15.68 -18.81
N THR A 18 53.72 -15.84 -17.64
CA THR A 18 53.07 -15.98 -16.34
C THR A 18 53.68 -15.00 -15.34
N ARG A 19 52.88 -14.56 -14.35
CA ARG A 19 53.29 -13.60 -13.33
C ARG A 19 54.46 -14.17 -12.51
N PRO A 20 55.64 -13.52 -12.48
CA PRO A 20 56.72 -13.91 -11.56
C PRO A 20 56.27 -13.71 -10.10
N PRO A 21 56.70 -14.57 -9.15
CA PRO A 21 56.41 -14.37 -7.73
C PRO A 21 56.95 -13.02 -7.25
N PHE A 22 56.13 -12.30 -6.49
CA PHE A 22 56.48 -11.02 -5.88
C PHE A 22 55.99 -11.03 -4.44
N THR A 23 56.93 -10.90 -3.50
CA THR A 23 56.65 -10.70 -2.09
C THR A 23 57.01 -9.25 -1.77
N PRO A 24 56.03 -8.34 -1.62
CA PRO A 24 56.33 -7.02 -1.09
C PRO A 24 56.93 -7.20 0.32
N SER A 25 58.03 -6.54 0.61
CA SER A 25 58.65 -6.53 1.95
C SER A 25 57.80 -5.75 2.95
N ASN A 26 56.84 -4.96 2.47
CA ASN A 26 56.14 -4.01 3.30
C ASN A 26 54.81 -4.58 3.83
N LEU A 27 54.57 -4.41 5.13
CA LEU A 27 53.40 -4.86 5.89
C LEU A 27 52.47 -3.68 6.24
N PRO A 28 51.24 -3.95 6.70
CA PRO A 28 50.35 -2.90 7.19
C PRO A 28 51.00 -2.09 8.33
N GLY A 29 51.22 -0.80 8.13
CA GLY A 29 51.83 0.12 9.10
C GLY A 29 53.22 0.66 8.72
N ASP A 30 53.77 0.23 7.58
CA ASP A 30 55.05 0.75 7.10
C ASP A 30 54.97 2.22 6.68
N GLN A 31 56.08 2.96 6.86
CA GLN A 31 56.17 4.37 6.52
C GLN A 31 56.17 4.58 5.00
N ASP A 32 55.66 5.73 4.56
CA ASP A 32 55.69 6.13 3.14
C ASP A 32 57.14 6.41 2.71
N ASP A 33 57.68 5.56 1.84
CA ASP A 33 58.99 5.74 1.21
C ASP A 33 58.85 6.31 -0.20
N TRP A 34 59.74 7.23 -0.58
CA TRP A 34 59.71 7.93 -1.86
C TRP A 34 60.92 7.60 -2.72
N SER A 35 60.74 7.60 -4.04
CA SER A 35 61.87 7.49 -4.96
C SER A 35 62.75 8.74 -4.87
N LYS A 36 64.07 8.56 -4.79
CA LYS A 36 65.05 9.66 -4.86
C LYS A 36 65.90 9.58 -6.11
N ASP A 37 66.22 10.73 -6.67
CA ASP A 37 67.24 10.85 -7.70
C ASP A 37 68.62 10.55 -7.11
N CYS A 38 69.57 10.19 -7.97
CA CYS A 38 70.97 10.15 -7.56
C CYS A 38 71.44 11.56 -7.23
N THR A 39 72.24 11.72 -6.18
CA THR A 39 72.88 13.02 -5.85
C THR A 39 73.91 13.42 -6.91
N SER A 40 74.43 12.46 -7.68
CA SER A 40 75.17 12.68 -8.92
C SER A 40 75.13 11.44 -9.83
N PRO A 41 75.44 11.56 -11.14
CA PRO A 41 75.50 10.41 -12.05
C PRO A 41 76.46 9.28 -11.64
N ALA A 42 77.47 9.59 -10.82
CA ALA A 42 78.45 8.62 -10.33
C ALA A 42 78.10 8.00 -8.96
N ALA A 43 77.28 8.67 -8.15
CA ALA A 43 77.00 8.27 -6.77
C ALA A 43 76.17 7.00 -6.64
N ARG A 44 75.34 6.68 -7.66
CA ARG A 44 74.44 5.51 -7.68
C ARG A 44 73.58 5.37 -6.42
N ASP A 45 73.27 6.48 -5.77
CA ASP A 45 72.54 6.56 -4.51
C ASP A 45 71.06 6.90 -4.71
N GLY A 46 70.57 6.90 -5.95
CA GLY A 46 69.15 7.02 -6.29
C GLY A 46 68.38 5.69 -6.15
N THR A 47 67.05 5.76 -6.25
CA THR A 47 66.18 4.59 -6.16
C THR A 47 66.24 3.74 -7.44
N GLU A 48 66.61 2.46 -7.31
CA GLU A 48 66.68 1.53 -8.44
C GLU A 48 65.27 1.07 -8.88
N TRP A 49 64.95 1.24 -10.17
CA TRP A 49 63.70 0.75 -10.77
C TRP A 49 63.89 -0.63 -11.40
N LYS A 50 63.30 -1.66 -10.76
CA LYS A 50 63.27 -3.03 -11.29
C LYS A 50 62.02 -3.26 -12.13
N ALA A 51 62.13 -4.11 -13.16
CA ALA A 51 60.98 -4.49 -14.00
C ALA A 51 59.79 -5.06 -13.19
N ALA A 52 60.06 -5.68 -12.04
CA ALA A 52 59.02 -6.13 -11.11
C ALA A 52 58.10 -4.99 -10.64
N HIS A 53 58.64 -3.79 -10.36
CA HIS A 53 57.88 -2.61 -9.94
C HIS A 53 56.95 -2.10 -11.06
N LEU A 54 57.42 -2.11 -12.32
CA LEU A 54 56.60 -1.70 -13.46
C LEU A 54 55.51 -2.73 -13.79
N ASN A 55 55.82 -4.03 -13.64
CA ASN A 55 54.86 -5.11 -13.88
C ASN A 55 53.72 -5.11 -12.85
N ILE A 56 53.99 -4.81 -11.57
CA ILE A 56 52.94 -4.74 -10.55
C ILE A 56 52.03 -3.52 -10.77
N LEU A 57 52.59 -2.37 -11.17
CA LEU A 57 51.80 -1.19 -11.55
C LEU A 57 50.85 -1.51 -12.70
N LEU A 58 51.36 -2.15 -13.76
CA LEU A 58 50.54 -2.60 -14.88
C LEU A 58 49.44 -3.54 -14.40
N ALA A 59 49.76 -4.54 -13.57
CA ALA A 59 48.79 -5.49 -13.04
C ALA A 59 47.66 -4.80 -12.25
N GLN A 60 47.96 -3.81 -11.42
CA GLN A 60 46.96 -3.03 -10.68
C GLN A 60 46.01 -2.29 -11.63
N LEU A 61 46.53 -1.62 -12.66
CA LEU A 61 45.71 -0.96 -13.67
C LEU A 61 44.84 -1.94 -14.47
N ARG A 62 45.38 -3.13 -14.83
CA ARG A 62 44.60 -4.18 -15.51
C ARG A 62 43.45 -4.71 -14.64
N ASN A 63 43.63 -4.75 -13.33
CA ASN A 63 42.59 -5.18 -12.39
C ASN A 63 41.43 -4.19 -12.30
N VAL A 64 41.61 -2.94 -12.73
CA VAL A 64 40.50 -1.98 -12.93
C VAL A 64 39.77 -2.25 -14.24
N VAL A 65 40.49 -2.57 -15.32
CA VAL A 65 39.90 -2.75 -16.65
C VAL A 65 39.07 -4.04 -16.76
N ARG A 66 39.62 -5.19 -16.35
CA ARG A 66 39.01 -6.49 -16.63
C ARG A 66 37.60 -6.67 -16.04
N PRO A 67 37.33 -6.28 -14.78
CA PRO A 67 35.99 -6.45 -14.22
C PRO A 67 35.00 -5.41 -14.76
N SER A 68 35.46 -4.35 -15.45
CA SER A 68 34.57 -3.36 -16.07
C SER A 68 33.84 -3.86 -17.32
N GLY A 69 34.25 -5.02 -17.88
CA GLY A 69 33.70 -5.59 -19.11
C GLY A 69 34.21 -4.94 -20.40
N VAL A 70 35.02 -3.87 -20.33
CA VAL A 70 35.69 -3.28 -21.49
C VAL A 70 36.71 -4.28 -22.06
N PRO A 71 36.70 -4.57 -23.37
CA PRO A 71 37.66 -5.50 -23.97
C PRO A 71 39.11 -5.05 -23.76
N ASP A 72 39.94 -5.96 -23.24
CA ASP A 72 41.37 -5.74 -23.04
C ASP A 72 42.10 -5.58 -24.39
N SER A 73 42.06 -4.40 -25.00
CA SER A 73 42.72 -4.19 -26.28
C SER A 73 44.14 -3.72 -26.10
N ASN A 74 45.04 -4.47 -26.75
CA ASN A 74 45.99 -3.91 -27.68
C ASN A 74 45.96 -2.35 -27.73
N LEU A 75 45.26 -1.88 -28.73
CA LEU A 75 45.55 -0.66 -29.43
C LEU A 75 44.69 0.50 -28.90
N ASP A 76 44.19 0.42 -27.66
CA ASP A 76 43.26 1.40 -27.09
C ASP A 76 43.97 2.34 -26.10
N ASP A 77 44.38 3.50 -26.59
CA ASP A 77 44.99 4.58 -25.78
C ASP A 77 44.04 5.11 -24.69
N TYR A 78 42.74 4.84 -24.81
CA TYR A 78 41.71 5.27 -23.87
C TYR A 78 41.17 4.14 -22.99
N LEU A 79 41.84 2.98 -22.94
CA LEU A 79 41.35 1.79 -22.26
C LEU A 79 40.92 2.05 -20.81
N LEU A 80 41.79 2.67 -20.01
CA LEU A 80 41.51 2.97 -18.60
C LEU A 80 40.37 3.99 -18.46
N MET A 81 40.34 4.99 -19.35
CA MET A 81 39.26 5.98 -19.37
C MET A 81 37.91 5.34 -19.69
N ARG A 82 37.85 4.42 -20.67
CA ARG A 82 36.64 3.66 -20.99
C ARG A 82 36.22 2.77 -19.83
N ALA A 83 37.15 2.08 -19.18
CA ALA A 83 36.85 1.24 -18.02
C ALA A 83 36.25 2.07 -16.87
N ILE A 84 36.83 3.22 -16.54
CA ILE A 84 36.30 4.13 -15.51
C ILE A 84 34.92 4.66 -15.91
N ARG A 85 34.75 5.14 -17.14
CA ARG A 85 33.48 5.69 -17.63
C ARG A 85 32.38 4.65 -17.78
N SER A 86 32.73 3.39 -18.02
CA SER A 86 31.76 2.29 -18.12
C SER A 86 30.96 2.09 -16.82
N GLY A 87 31.56 2.45 -15.68
CA GLY A 87 30.98 2.18 -14.37
C GLY A 87 30.89 0.69 -14.01
N GLY A 88 31.47 -0.23 -14.80
CA GLY A 88 31.36 -1.68 -14.57
C GLY A 88 31.94 -2.17 -13.25
N LEU A 89 32.78 -1.37 -12.58
CA LEU A 89 33.26 -1.61 -11.21
C LEU A 89 32.32 -1.10 -10.12
N ASN A 90 31.41 -0.19 -10.47
CA ASN A 90 30.59 0.56 -9.53
C ASN A 90 29.22 -0.07 -9.29
N TYR A 91 28.76 -0.97 -10.17
CA TYR A 91 27.49 -1.66 -10.02
C TYR A 91 27.65 -3.18 -9.94
N ILE A 92 26.68 -3.83 -9.29
CA ILE A 92 26.54 -5.29 -9.29
C ILE A 92 25.17 -5.67 -9.82
N GLN A 93 25.15 -6.67 -10.70
CA GLN A 93 23.91 -7.35 -11.05
C GLN A 93 23.46 -8.22 -9.89
N ALA A 94 22.28 -7.92 -9.34
CA ALA A 94 21.76 -8.70 -8.23
C ALA A 94 21.29 -10.09 -8.69
N GLY A 95 21.64 -11.11 -7.90
CA GLY A 95 20.99 -12.41 -7.93
C GLY A 95 19.76 -12.45 -7.01
N GLY A 96 19.22 -13.65 -6.83
CA GLY A 96 18.05 -13.88 -5.98
C GLY A 96 16.75 -13.40 -6.63
N THR A 97 15.79 -12.98 -5.80
CA THR A 97 14.50 -12.44 -6.26
C THR A 97 14.45 -10.94 -5.99
N ALA A 98 13.55 -10.21 -6.64
CA ALA A 98 13.36 -8.78 -6.37
C ALA A 98 12.93 -8.44 -4.92
N ASN A 99 12.49 -9.44 -4.14
CA ASN A 99 12.17 -9.29 -2.72
C ASN A 99 13.32 -9.75 -1.80
N ALA A 100 14.32 -10.45 -2.33
CA ALA A 100 15.47 -10.95 -1.59
C ALA A 100 16.69 -10.96 -2.53
N LEU A 101 17.33 -9.80 -2.64
CA LEU A 101 18.48 -9.57 -3.51
C LEU A 101 19.74 -10.17 -2.90
N THR A 102 20.56 -10.79 -3.74
CA THR A 102 21.91 -11.23 -3.35
C THR A 102 22.94 -10.50 -4.19
N LEU A 103 23.96 -9.93 -3.55
CA LEU A 103 25.09 -9.32 -4.25
C LEU A 103 26.33 -10.18 -4.01
N THR A 104 27.01 -10.52 -5.10
CA THR A 104 28.25 -11.31 -5.07
C THR A 104 29.38 -10.50 -5.66
N TYR A 105 30.28 -10.04 -4.80
CA TYR A 105 31.53 -9.40 -5.20
C TYR A 105 32.64 -10.46 -5.32
N PRO A 106 33.52 -10.38 -6.32
CA PRO A 106 34.62 -11.32 -6.47
C PRO A 106 35.64 -11.19 -5.33
N ALA A 107 36.15 -12.33 -4.87
CA ALA A 107 37.27 -12.37 -3.93
C ALA A 107 38.60 -12.01 -4.63
N PRO A 108 39.57 -11.37 -3.95
CA PRO A 108 39.57 -10.94 -2.54
C PRO A 108 39.02 -9.52 -2.33
N THR A 109 38.54 -8.86 -3.38
CA THR A 109 38.13 -7.45 -3.37
C THR A 109 36.72 -7.19 -2.82
N GLY A 110 36.00 -8.25 -2.47
CA GLY A 110 34.67 -8.13 -1.88
C GLY A 110 34.71 -7.47 -0.50
N PRO A 111 33.67 -6.71 -0.14
CA PRO A 111 33.56 -6.14 1.19
C PRO A 111 33.45 -7.26 2.24
N GLY A 112 34.13 -7.08 3.37
CA GLY A 112 34.01 -7.91 4.57
C GLY A 112 32.93 -7.42 5.55
N SER A 113 32.46 -6.17 5.39
CA SER A 113 31.38 -5.59 6.17
C SER A 113 30.55 -4.59 5.34
N TYR A 114 29.30 -4.39 5.75
CA TYR A 114 28.43 -3.38 5.14
C TYR A 114 28.95 -1.94 5.27
N SER A 115 29.74 -1.64 6.31
CA SER A 115 30.35 -0.31 6.48
C SER A 115 31.32 0.08 5.36
N GLN A 116 31.79 -0.89 4.56
CA GLN A 116 32.60 -0.66 3.37
C GLN A 116 31.75 -0.34 2.12
N LEU A 117 30.41 -0.42 2.22
CA LEU A 117 29.45 -0.27 1.13
C LEU A 117 28.41 0.82 1.42
N ARG A 118 28.86 2.06 1.62
CA ARG A 118 27.97 3.19 1.92
C ARG A 118 26.99 3.50 0.77
N TYR A 119 27.43 3.32 -0.46
CA TYR A 119 26.63 3.49 -1.67
C TYR A 119 26.78 2.25 -2.53
N VAL A 120 25.68 1.64 -2.91
CA VAL A 120 25.68 0.42 -3.72
C VAL A 120 24.80 0.64 -4.94
N PHE A 121 25.42 0.66 -6.12
CA PHE A 121 24.65 0.60 -7.36
C PHE A 121 24.33 -0.86 -7.66
N VAL A 122 23.04 -1.14 -7.81
CA VAL A 122 22.53 -2.49 -8.04
C VAL A 122 21.73 -2.47 -9.32
N VAL A 123 21.90 -3.48 -10.16
CA VAL A 123 20.96 -3.73 -11.26
C VAL A 123 20.01 -4.82 -10.78
N ALA A 124 18.76 -4.46 -10.48
CA ALA A 124 17.76 -5.41 -10.01
C ALA A 124 17.19 -6.23 -11.17
N PRO A 125 16.92 -7.54 -10.94
CA PRO A 125 16.49 -8.45 -11.99
C PRO A 125 15.00 -8.32 -12.33
N ALA A 126 14.18 -7.83 -11.40
CA ALA A 126 12.73 -7.73 -11.56
C ALA A 126 12.15 -6.66 -10.62
N ALA A 127 10.86 -6.37 -10.77
CA ALA A 127 10.14 -5.51 -9.84
C ALA A 127 9.81 -6.24 -8.53
N ASN A 128 9.87 -5.54 -7.38
CA ASN A 128 9.49 -6.15 -6.10
C ASN A 128 7.98 -6.33 -6.02
N THR A 129 7.57 -7.47 -5.49
CA THR A 129 6.15 -7.82 -5.29
C THR A 129 5.69 -7.69 -3.84
N ARG A 130 6.62 -7.37 -2.93
CA ARG A 130 6.36 -7.24 -1.48
C ARG A 130 7.00 -5.97 -0.92
N ALA A 131 6.45 -5.50 0.19
CA ALA A 131 6.96 -4.36 0.95
C ALA A 131 8.25 -4.69 1.73
N ASP A 132 8.36 -5.93 2.20
CA ASP A 132 9.54 -6.44 2.90
C ASP A 132 10.54 -6.97 1.87
N VAL A 133 11.55 -6.16 1.59
CA VAL A 133 12.64 -6.50 0.66
C VAL A 133 13.95 -6.56 1.43
N THR A 134 14.79 -7.52 1.09
CA THR A 134 16.11 -7.71 1.73
C THR A 134 17.23 -7.73 0.71
N ILE A 135 18.44 -7.45 1.20
CA ILE A 135 19.70 -7.56 0.48
C ILE A 135 20.71 -8.33 1.32
N ASN A 136 21.40 -9.29 0.71
CA ASN A 136 22.52 -9.99 1.34
C ASN A 136 23.76 -9.89 0.45
N VAL A 137 24.81 -9.27 0.98
CA VAL A 137 26.09 -9.09 0.29
C VAL A 137 27.07 -10.17 0.76
N ASN A 138 27.60 -10.96 -0.17
CA ASN A 138 28.63 -11.97 0.10
C ASN A 138 28.34 -12.93 1.28
N GLY A 139 27.07 -13.11 1.65
CA GLY A 139 26.69 -13.94 2.80
C GLY A 139 26.97 -13.31 4.18
N ILE A 140 27.31 -12.02 4.26
CA ILE A 140 27.55 -11.28 5.53
C ILE A 140 26.29 -11.27 6.42
N GLY A 141 25.11 -11.41 5.82
CA GLY A 141 23.81 -11.44 6.52
C GLY A 141 22.81 -10.51 5.86
N ALA A 142 21.53 -10.88 5.84
CA ALA A 142 20.51 -10.08 5.17
C ALA A 142 20.18 -8.79 5.94
N ARG A 143 20.04 -7.67 5.22
CA ARG A 143 19.52 -6.39 5.72
C ARG A 143 18.29 -5.97 4.94
N SER A 144 17.40 -5.20 5.56
CA SER A 144 16.22 -4.67 4.88
C SER A 144 16.59 -3.56 3.89
N ILE A 145 15.84 -3.48 2.80
CA ILE A 145 15.78 -2.30 1.93
C ILE A 145 14.50 -1.53 2.26
N LEU A 146 14.65 -0.24 2.51
CA LEU A 146 13.60 0.67 2.98
C LEU A 146 13.52 1.87 2.04
N ARG A 147 12.43 2.64 2.14
CA ARG A 147 12.39 4.01 1.66
C ARG A 147 13.15 4.93 2.61
N ARG A 148 13.39 6.16 2.15
CA ARG A 148 13.96 7.22 2.98
C ARG A 148 13.22 7.35 4.31
N ALA A 149 13.95 7.59 5.40
CA ALA A 149 13.43 7.72 6.76
C ALA A 149 12.78 6.43 7.33
N GLY A 150 13.17 5.26 6.82
CA GLY A 150 12.84 3.96 7.40
C GLY A 150 11.47 3.37 7.03
N GLY A 151 10.73 3.99 6.11
CA GLY A 151 9.46 3.43 5.63
C GLY A 151 9.67 2.12 4.85
N LYS A 152 8.77 1.14 4.97
CA LYS A 152 8.82 -0.05 4.11
C LYS A 152 8.65 0.34 2.63
N LEU A 153 9.20 -0.48 1.72
CA LEU A 153 8.91 -0.33 0.30
C LEU A 153 7.42 -0.61 0.01
N ARG A 154 6.90 -0.14 -1.11
CA ARG A 154 5.66 -0.64 -1.72
C ARG A 154 6.02 -1.55 -2.88
N ARG A 155 5.06 -2.39 -3.28
CA ARG A 155 5.11 -3.15 -4.53
C ARG A 155 5.47 -2.21 -5.69
N GLY A 156 6.48 -2.58 -6.46
CA GLY A 156 6.95 -1.83 -7.62
C GLY A 156 7.87 -0.64 -7.33
N ASP A 157 8.26 -0.36 -6.09
CA ASP A 157 9.30 0.64 -5.81
C ASP A 157 10.64 0.27 -6.47
N ILE A 158 10.95 -1.02 -6.46
CA ILE A 158 12.03 -1.60 -7.26
C ILE A 158 11.43 -1.98 -8.61
N GLN A 159 12.11 -1.58 -9.66
CA GLN A 159 11.86 -2.00 -11.05
C GLN A 159 13.11 -2.69 -11.60
N PRO A 160 12.98 -3.52 -12.65
CA PRO A 160 14.16 -4.07 -13.33
C PRO A 160 15.06 -2.93 -13.82
N GLY A 161 16.36 -3.03 -13.56
CA GLY A 161 17.34 -2.01 -13.95
C GLY A 161 18.13 -1.39 -12.79
N PRO A 162 18.89 -0.32 -13.07
CA PRO A 162 19.81 0.27 -12.11
C PRO A 162 19.09 1.04 -11.00
N MET A 163 19.55 0.85 -9.77
CA MET A 163 19.14 1.59 -8.59
C MET A 163 20.35 1.91 -7.72
N LEU A 164 20.20 2.91 -6.86
CA LEU A 164 21.18 3.25 -5.84
C LEU A 164 20.62 2.95 -4.44
N LEU A 165 21.35 2.16 -3.67
CA LEU A 165 21.06 1.89 -2.27
C LEU A 165 22.07 2.63 -1.39
N VAL A 166 21.58 3.26 -0.32
CA VAL A 166 22.40 4.02 0.64
C VAL A 166 22.37 3.33 2.00
N ASP A 167 23.53 2.99 2.55
CA ASP A 167 23.62 2.37 3.88
C ASP A 167 23.26 3.37 4.98
N THR A 168 22.40 2.95 5.90
CA THR A 168 22.04 3.71 7.11
C THR A 168 22.66 3.12 8.37
N GLY A 169 23.47 2.07 8.24
CA GLY A 169 24.13 1.36 9.34
C GLY A 169 23.39 0.09 9.75
N SER A 170 22.05 0.08 9.71
CA SER A 170 21.20 -1.07 10.04
C SER A 170 20.36 -1.58 8.87
N ALA A 171 20.16 -0.77 7.83
CA ALA A 171 19.39 -1.09 6.62
C ALA A 171 19.99 -0.36 5.41
N TYR A 172 19.42 -0.61 4.23
CA TYR A 172 19.65 0.20 3.04
C TYR A 172 18.41 1.03 2.71
N GLU A 173 18.60 2.27 2.30
CA GLU A 173 17.54 3.11 1.74
C GLU A 173 17.64 3.12 0.20
N LEU A 174 16.51 2.89 -0.47
CA LEU A 174 16.38 3.06 -1.91
C LEU A 174 16.36 4.56 -2.26
N PHE A 175 17.41 5.02 -2.94
CA PHE A 175 17.52 6.40 -3.37
C PHE A 175 16.41 6.74 -4.38
N GLY A 176 15.73 7.87 -4.17
CA GLY A 176 14.58 8.30 -4.98
C GLY A 176 13.22 7.80 -4.47
N ALA A 177 13.18 6.81 -3.57
CA ALA A 177 11.94 6.38 -2.93
C ALA A 177 11.60 7.29 -1.74
N ALA A 178 10.70 8.24 -1.97
CA ALA A 178 10.28 9.21 -0.96
C ALA A 178 9.59 8.51 0.24
N GLY A 179 10.02 8.84 1.46
CA GLY A 179 9.61 8.17 2.70
C GLY A 179 8.11 8.21 3.03
N THR A 180 7.42 9.31 2.67
CA THR A 180 6.02 9.56 3.06
C THR A 180 5.21 10.22 1.93
N SER A 181 5.41 9.77 0.68
CA SER A 181 4.60 10.24 -0.46
C SER A 181 3.37 9.35 -0.68
N ARG A 182 2.25 9.94 -1.10
CA ARG A 182 1.11 9.17 -1.64
C ARG A 182 1.45 8.68 -3.03
N THR A 183 1.04 7.48 -3.39
CA THR A 183 1.13 6.98 -4.76
C THR A 183 -0.01 7.58 -5.58
N LEU A 184 0.34 8.28 -6.66
CA LEU A 184 -0.65 8.77 -7.64
C LEU A 184 -1.18 7.58 -8.45
N LEU A 185 -2.49 7.36 -8.47
CA LEU A 185 -3.09 6.30 -9.27
C LEU A 185 -3.02 6.62 -10.77
N GLN A 186 -2.72 5.59 -11.56
CA GLN A 186 -2.75 5.61 -13.02
C GLN A 186 -3.83 4.67 -13.60
N ALA A 187 -4.51 3.91 -12.72
CA ALA A 187 -5.60 3.00 -13.03
C ALA A 187 -6.44 2.78 -11.77
N ASN A 188 -7.60 2.13 -11.91
CA ASN A 188 -8.42 1.74 -10.77
C ASN A 188 -7.63 0.83 -9.81
N LEU A 189 -7.84 1.05 -8.51
CA LEU A 189 -7.21 0.29 -7.44
C LEU A 189 -8.19 -0.77 -6.93
N THR A 190 -7.75 -2.02 -6.85
CA THR A 190 -8.49 -3.06 -6.12
C THR A 190 -7.67 -3.50 -4.92
N LEU A 191 -8.30 -3.49 -3.74
CA LEU A 191 -7.78 -4.04 -2.51
C LEU A 191 -8.61 -5.24 -2.07
N TYR A 192 -7.98 -6.18 -1.40
CA TYR A 192 -8.61 -7.41 -0.93
C TYR A 192 -8.61 -7.48 0.59
N VAL A 193 -9.73 -7.92 1.16
CA VAL A 193 -9.90 -8.14 2.61
C VAL A 193 -10.41 -9.56 2.85
N SER A 194 -9.81 -10.26 3.80
CA SER A 194 -10.19 -11.61 4.22
C SER A 194 -9.98 -11.80 5.71
N THR A 195 -10.80 -12.65 6.33
CA THR A 195 -10.63 -13.05 7.75
C THR A 195 -9.30 -13.75 8.01
N SER A 196 -8.67 -14.34 6.99
CA SER A 196 -7.34 -14.96 7.05
C SER A 196 -6.20 -14.01 6.65
N GLY A 197 -6.50 -12.72 6.42
CA GLY A 197 -5.53 -11.72 5.96
C GLY A 197 -4.57 -11.23 7.06
N SER A 198 -3.76 -10.23 6.72
CA SER A 198 -2.84 -9.58 7.67
C SER A 198 -2.74 -8.07 7.42
N ASP A 199 -2.92 -7.26 8.47
CA ASP A 199 -2.77 -5.80 8.36
C ASP A 199 -1.32 -5.32 8.48
N VAL A 200 -0.39 -6.24 8.75
CA VAL A 200 1.03 -5.96 9.00
C VAL A 200 1.93 -6.55 7.90
N ALA A 201 1.61 -7.75 7.42
CA ALA A 201 2.43 -8.48 6.44
C ALA A 201 1.96 -8.29 4.99
N ASN A 202 0.68 -7.97 4.78
CA ASN A 202 0.10 -7.91 3.44
C ASN A 202 -0.07 -6.45 2.97
N ASP A 203 -0.03 -6.25 1.65
CA ASP A 203 -0.26 -4.97 0.98
C ASP A 203 -1.70 -4.81 0.47
N GLY A 204 -2.50 -5.88 0.54
CA GLY A 204 -3.90 -5.90 0.10
C GLY A 204 -4.08 -5.87 -1.42
N LEU A 205 -3.02 -5.89 -2.23
CA LEU A 205 -3.08 -5.68 -3.69
C LEU A 205 -3.35 -6.97 -4.49
N ASP A 206 -3.41 -8.12 -3.81
CA ASP A 206 -3.63 -9.43 -4.44
C ASP A 206 -4.53 -10.30 -3.53
N PRO A 207 -5.42 -11.15 -4.08
CA PRO A 207 -6.27 -12.04 -3.29
C PRO A 207 -5.50 -12.99 -2.36
N GLY A 208 -4.26 -13.35 -2.71
CA GLY A 208 -3.36 -14.19 -1.90
C GLY A 208 -2.65 -13.44 -0.77
N SER A 209 -2.70 -12.10 -0.77
CA SER A 209 -2.19 -11.24 0.30
C SER A 209 -3.21 -10.16 0.68
N PRO A 210 -4.39 -10.53 1.21
CA PRO A 210 -5.42 -9.59 1.60
C PRO A 210 -5.14 -8.96 2.96
N PHE A 211 -5.69 -7.77 3.21
CA PHE A 211 -5.75 -7.22 4.56
C PHE A 211 -6.68 -8.06 5.45
N ALA A 212 -6.47 -7.99 6.77
CA ALA A 212 -7.34 -8.62 7.75
C ALA A 212 -8.60 -7.79 8.02
N THR A 213 -8.50 -6.46 7.93
CA THR A 213 -9.59 -5.55 8.30
C THR A 213 -10.00 -4.59 7.19
N LEU A 214 -11.28 -4.22 7.19
CA LEU A 214 -11.83 -3.16 6.34
C LEU A 214 -11.20 -1.80 6.65
N GLN A 215 -10.90 -1.55 7.94
CA GLN A 215 -10.26 -0.31 8.38
C GLN A 215 -8.89 -0.14 7.74
N LYS A 216 -8.07 -1.22 7.71
CA LYS A 216 -6.75 -1.17 7.07
C LYS A 216 -6.83 -0.87 5.58
N ALA A 217 -7.83 -1.41 4.87
CA ALA A 217 -8.04 -1.10 3.45
C ALA A 217 -8.36 0.39 3.25
N TRP A 218 -9.26 0.96 4.06
CA TRP A 218 -9.59 2.39 4.01
C TRP A 218 -8.40 3.29 4.35
N ASP A 219 -7.68 2.99 5.42
CA ASP A 219 -6.51 3.75 5.83
C ASP A 219 -5.42 3.71 4.75
N THR A 220 -5.30 2.58 4.06
CA THR A 220 -4.38 2.42 2.92
C THR A 220 -4.79 3.31 1.75
N ILE A 221 -6.09 3.36 1.41
CA ILE A 221 -6.61 4.26 0.36
C ILE A 221 -6.35 5.72 0.74
N VAL A 222 -6.80 6.14 1.92
CA VAL A 222 -6.81 7.55 2.31
C VAL A 222 -5.41 8.09 2.59
N ASN A 223 -4.50 7.29 3.15
CA ASN A 223 -3.16 7.77 3.51
C ASN A 223 -2.09 7.37 2.48
N GLY A 224 -2.32 6.30 1.72
CA GLY A 224 -1.34 5.74 0.79
C GLY A 224 -1.48 6.23 -0.64
N TYR A 225 -2.68 6.67 -1.05
CA TYR A 225 -2.96 6.99 -2.45
C TYR A 225 -3.55 8.39 -2.65
N ASP A 226 -3.24 8.97 -3.81
CA ASP A 226 -4.03 10.00 -4.46
C ASP A 226 -4.79 9.31 -5.61
N LEU A 227 -6.12 9.35 -5.56
CA LEU A 227 -6.95 8.60 -6.48
C LEU A 227 -6.88 9.14 -7.91
N ASN A 228 -6.47 10.40 -8.13
CA ASN A 228 -6.31 10.98 -9.47
C ASN A 228 -7.53 10.74 -10.40
N GLY A 229 -8.74 10.78 -9.85
CA GLY A 229 -10.00 10.51 -10.55
C GLY A 229 -10.32 9.03 -10.82
N PHE A 230 -9.43 8.10 -10.49
CA PHE A 230 -9.69 6.65 -10.57
C PHE A 230 -10.51 6.15 -9.37
N LEU A 231 -11.09 4.96 -9.53
CA LEU A 231 -11.92 4.33 -8.50
C LEU A 231 -11.11 3.35 -7.66
N ALA A 232 -11.45 3.24 -6.38
CA ALA A 232 -10.95 2.20 -5.49
C ALA A 232 -12.06 1.21 -5.12
N ALA A 233 -11.79 -0.09 -5.27
CA ALA A 233 -12.66 -1.16 -4.84
C ALA A 233 -11.99 -1.98 -3.72
N VAL A 234 -12.78 -2.37 -2.72
CA VAL A 234 -12.39 -3.31 -1.66
C VAL A 234 -13.25 -4.57 -1.83
N GLU A 235 -12.61 -5.62 -2.34
CA GLU A 235 -13.18 -6.95 -2.52
C GLU A 235 -13.07 -7.71 -1.19
N ILE A 236 -14.22 -8.06 -0.62
CA ILE A 236 -14.31 -8.72 0.68
C ILE A 236 -14.60 -10.21 0.43
N ALA A 237 -13.66 -11.05 0.84
CA ALA A 237 -13.81 -12.49 0.80
C ALA A 237 -14.89 -12.98 1.79
N ASP A 238 -15.51 -14.11 1.44
CA ASP A 238 -16.52 -14.77 2.26
C ASP A 238 -16.00 -15.00 3.69
N GLY A 239 -16.83 -14.68 4.69
CA GLY A 239 -16.47 -14.77 6.09
C GLY A 239 -17.23 -13.80 6.99
N THR A 240 -16.99 -13.95 8.30
CA THR A 240 -17.58 -13.09 9.34
C THR A 240 -16.52 -12.14 9.89
N PHE A 241 -16.75 -10.84 9.75
CA PHE A 241 -15.89 -9.78 10.26
C PHE A 241 -16.54 -9.12 11.46
N THR A 242 -15.82 -9.02 12.57
CA THR A 242 -16.36 -8.51 13.85
C THR A 242 -15.86 -7.13 14.24
N ALA A 243 -14.88 -6.59 13.50
CA ALA A 243 -14.36 -5.26 13.71
C ALA A 243 -15.27 -4.20 13.06
N GLY A 244 -15.52 -3.11 13.76
CA GLY A 244 -16.18 -1.93 13.21
C GLY A 244 -15.30 -1.19 12.21
N PHE A 245 -15.95 -0.39 11.36
CA PHE A 245 -15.32 0.41 10.33
C PHE A 245 -15.66 1.90 10.50
N SER A 246 -14.66 2.77 10.48
CA SER A 246 -14.86 4.22 10.51
C SER A 246 -14.02 4.94 9.45
N ALA A 247 -14.73 5.59 8.53
CA ALA A 247 -14.18 6.47 7.53
C ALA A 247 -14.24 7.93 8.00
N THR A 248 -13.10 8.62 8.09
CA THR A 248 -12.98 9.93 8.77
C THR A 248 -12.68 11.12 7.86
N SER A 249 -12.34 10.88 6.59
CA SER A 249 -12.07 11.93 5.60
C SER A 249 -12.28 11.41 4.18
N ALA A 250 -12.48 12.30 3.21
CA ALA A 250 -12.52 11.92 1.80
C ALA A 250 -11.11 11.56 1.28
N PRO A 251 -10.95 10.52 0.45
CA PRO A 251 -9.70 10.26 -0.26
C PRO A 251 -9.30 11.44 -1.15
N LEU A 252 -8.02 11.76 -1.20
CA LEU A 252 -7.48 12.78 -2.11
C LEU A 252 -7.69 12.33 -3.56
N GLY A 253 -8.01 13.28 -4.45
CA GLY A 253 -8.19 13.01 -5.88
C GLY A 253 -9.48 12.28 -6.23
N ALA A 254 -10.38 12.03 -5.27
CA ALA A 254 -11.67 11.39 -5.52
C ALA A 254 -12.62 12.31 -6.31
N THR A 255 -13.14 11.83 -7.44
CA THR A 255 -14.12 12.56 -8.27
C THR A 255 -15.46 11.82 -8.43
N GLY A 256 -15.53 10.53 -8.07
CA GLY A 256 -16.72 9.68 -8.23
C GLY A 256 -17.79 9.80 -7.14
N GLY A 257 -17.72 10.80 -6.26
CA GLY A 257 -18.59 10.90 -5.09
C GLY A 257 -18.53 9.63 -4.23
N THR A 258 -19.68 9.06 -3.89
CA THR A 258 -19.78 7.79 -3.15
C THR A 258 -19.24 6.58 -3.90
N GLY A 259 -19.17 6.64 -5.23
CA GLY A 259 -18.61 5.59 -6.08
C GLY A 259 -17.08 5.57 -6.11
N ALA A 260 -16.41 6.62 -5.60
CA ALA A 260 -14.95 6.70 -5.59
C ALA A 260 -14.31 5.57 -4.76
N VAL A 261 -14.98 5.12 -3.69
CA VAL A 261 -14.58 3.95 -2.90
C VAL A 261 -15.78 3.02 -2.70
N THR A 262 -15.63 1.77 -3.11
CA THR A 262 -16.68 0.74 -2.97
C THR A 262 -16.19 -0.46 -2.17
N PHE A 263 -16.96 -0.90 -1.17
CA PHE A 263 -16.76 -2.15 -0.45
C PHE A 263 -17.81 -3.16 -0.90
N LYS A 264 -17.38 -4.34 -1.33
CA LYS A 264 -18.31 -5.34 -1.88
C LYS A 264 -17.86 -6.77 -1.63
N SER A 265 -18.83 -7.68 -1.58
CA SER A 265 -18.54 -9.12 -1.60
C SER A 265 -17.91 -9.52 -2.93
N THR A 266 -16.80 -10.26 -2.86
CA THR A 266 -16.13 -10.83 -4.04
C THR A 266 -17.04 -11.82 -4.79
N SER A 267 -17.85 -12.59 -4.06
CA SER A 267 -18.78 -13.56 -4.65
C SER A 267 -20.06 -12.92 -5.20
N GLY A 268 -20.32 -11.65 -4.84
CA GLY A 268 -21.58 -10.97 -5.14
C GLY A 268 -22.77 -11.45 -4.31
N VAL A 269 -22.56 -12.42 -3.39
CA VAL A 269 -23.61 -12.99 -2.55
C VAL A 269 -23.58 -12.35 -1.17
N ALA A 270 -24.60 -11.56 -0.85
CA ALA A 270 -24.68 -10.82 0.41
C ALA A 270 -24.63 -11.70 1.67
N ALA A 271 -25.13 -12.93 1.60
CA ALA A 271 -25.16 -13.85 2.72
C ALA A 271 -23.76 -14.38 3.11
N ASN A 272 -22.78 -14.33 2.21
CA ASN A 272 -21.47 -14.94 2.44
C ASN A 272 -20.47 -14.02 3.16
N VAL A 273 -20.68 -12.70 3.08
CA VAL A 273 -19.87 -11.70 3.78
C VAL A 273 -20.72 -11.09 4.88
N ILE A 274 -20.37 -11.37 6.13
CA ILE A 274 -21.15 -10.95 7.31
C ILE A 274 -20.33 -9.98 8.14
N ILE A 275 -20.75 -8.72 8.19
CA ILE A 275 -20.19 -7.71 9.10
C ILE A 275 -21.01 -7.74 10.38
N ALA A 276 -20.45 -8.34 11.43
CA ALA A 276 -21.11 -8.68 12.68
C ALA A 276 -20.44 -8.02 13.88
N VAL A 277 -20.71 -6.74 14.10
CA VAL A 277 -20.00 -5.96 15.12
C VAL A 277 -20.68 -6.09 16.48
N PRO A 278 -20.08 -6.80 17.46
CA PRO A 278 -20.74 -7.09 18.73
C PRO A 278 -20.81 -5.88 19.67
N SER A 279 -20.00 -4.86 19.43
CA SER A 279 -19.99 -3.60 20.18
C SER A 279 -19.51 -2.47 19.27
N GLY A 280 -20.34 -1.45 19.11
CA GLY A 280 -20.10 -0.34 18.19
C GLY A 280 -20.77 -0.50 16.84
N ASN A 281 -20.72 0.57 16.05
CA ASN A 281 -21.36 0.62 14.73
C ASN A 281 -20.60 -0.23 13.71
N ALA A 282 -21.32 -0.82 12.75
CA ALA A 282 -20.69 -1.63 11.71
C ALA A 282 -19.92 -0.76 10.70
N PHE A 283 -20.59 0.24 10.11
CA PHE A 283 -19.97 1.23 9.23
C PHE A 283 -20.29 2.64 9.68
N ARG A 284 -19.27 3.49 9.76
CA ARG A 284 -19.41 4.92 10.04
C ARG A 284 -18.72 5.78 8.98
N ALA A 285 -19.44 6.71 8.37
CA ALA A 285 -18.90 7.78 7.55
C ALA A 285 -18.95 9.10 8.32
N GLN A 286 -17.81 9.81 8.40
CA GLN A 286 -17.72 11.13 9.00
C GLN A 286 -16.63 12.01 8.38
N GLY A 287 -16.64 13.31 8.68
CA GLY A 287 -15.62 14.25 8.21
C GLY A 287 -15.61 14.38 6.69
N GLY A 288 -16.79 14.32 6.06
CA GLY A 288 -16.94 14.34 4.60
C GLY A 288 -16.54 13.05 3.89
N ALA A 289 -16.24 11.96 4.61
CA ALA A 289 -15.95 10.66 4.00
C ALA A 289 -17.16 10.11 3.23
N GLN A 290 -16.90 9.50 2.08
CA GLN A 290 -17.94 8.94 1.20
C GLN A 290 -17.52 7.55 0.71
N PHE A 291 -18.45 6.60 0.73
CA PHE A 291 -18.23 5.26 0.16
C PHE A 291 -19.56 4.57 -0.18
N THR A 292 -19.45 3.51 -0.98
CA THR A 292 -20.56 2.62 -1.34
C THR A 292 -20.38 1.22 -0.75
N LEU A 293 -21.45 0.62 -0.27
CA LEU A 293 -21.50 -0.78 0.17
C LEU A 293 -22.34 -1.62 -0.80
N GLN A 294 -21.86 -2.80 -1.18
CA GLN A 294 -22.59 -3.69 -2.09
C GLN A 294 -22.58 -5.14 -1.64
N ASN A 295 -23.74 -5.79 -1.69
CA ASN A 295 -23.86 -7.25 -1.58
C ASN A 295 -23.15 -7.83 -0.35
N ILE A 296 -23.43 -7.29 0.84
CA ILE A 296 -22.94 -7.81 2.13
C ILE A 296 -24.07 -7.86 3.16
N THR A 297 -23.92 -8.71 4.17
CA THR A 297 -24.78 -8.73 5.35
C THR A 297 -24.17 -7.82 6.42
N VAL A 298 -24.99 -6.98 7.05
CA VAL A 298 -24.55 -6.04 8.10
C VAL A 298 -25.42 -6.20 9.34
N GLN A 299 -24.80 -6.35 10.51
CA GLN A 299 -25.47 -6.46 11.80
C GLN A 299 -24.62 -5.81 12.91
N ALA A 300 -25.30 -5.19 13.86
CA ALA A 300 -24.69 -4.43 14.97
C ALA A 300 -25.51 -4.63 16.27
N PRO A 301 -25.52 -5.85 16.85
CA PRO A 301 -26.37 -6.19 17.99
C PRO A 301 -25.92 -5.55 19.32
N GLY A 302 -24.70 -5.01 19.41
CA GLY A 302 -24.20 -4.34 20.61
C GLY A 302 -25.03 -3.14 21.01
N ALA A 303 -25.09 -2.77 22.29
CA ALA A 303 -25.93 -1.67 22.77
C ALA A 303 -25.67 -0.34 22.02
N SER A 304 -26.73 0.43 21.76
CA SER A 304 -26.69 1.73 21.05
C SER A 304 -25.92 1.70 19.72
N SER A 305 -25.92 0.58 19.02
CA SER A 305 -25.13 0.35 17.81
C SER A 305 -26.03 0.26 16.58
N SER A 306 -25.58 0.87 15.49
CA SER A 306 -26.27 0.89 14.21
C SER A 306 -25.46 0.18 13.13
N CYS A 307 -26.14 -0.33 12.10
CA CYS A 307 -25.46 -0.93 10.95
C CYS A 307 -24.70 0.16 10.17
N LEU A 308 -25.40 1.16 9.65
CA LEU A 308 -24.81 2.27 8.91
C LEU A 308 -25.00 3.57 9.67
N VAL A 309 -23.92 4.32 9.88
CA VAL A 309 -23.92 5.64 10.51
C VAL A 309 -23.28 6.67 9.58
N ALA A 310 -24.04 7.66 9.15
CA ALA A 310 -23.51 8.82 8.45
C ALA A 310 -23.63 10.05 9.33
N THR A 311 -22.52 10.75 9.57
CA THR A 311 -22.55 11.97 10.39
C THR A 311 -21.51 12.99 9.99
N SER A 312 -21.64 14.26 10.39
CA SER A 312 -20.64 15.29 10.14
C SER A 312 -20.27 15.39 8.65
N GLY A 313 -21.29 15.44 7.79
CA GLY A 313 -21.16 15.48 6.32
C GLY A 313 -20.73 14.16 5.67
N GLY A 314 -20.63 13.06 6.42
CA GLY A 314 -20.35 11.74 5.85
C GLY A 314 -21.49 11.23 4.97
N LEU A 315 -21.14 10.42 3.97
CA LEU A 315 -22.08 9.87 3.00
C LEU A 315 -21.90 8.35 2.85
N ILE A 316 -22.99 7.59 3.01
CA ILE A 316 -23.01 6.15 2.71
C ILE A 316 -24.05 5.86 1.64
N ALA A 317 -23.60 5.34 0.50
CA ALA A 317 -24.50 4.74 -0.49
C ALA A 317 -24.49 3.21 -0.33
N PHE A 318 -25.60 2.53 -0.64
CA PHE A 318 -25.63 1.07 -0.59
C PHE A 318 -26.62 0.43 -1.56
N THR A 319 -26.33 -0.81 -1.97
CA THR A 319 -27.21 -1.65 -2.78
C THR A 319 -27.01 -3.13 -2.47
N GLY A 320 -28.05 -3.96 -2.58
CA GLY A 320 -27.94 -5.41 -2.38
C GLY A 320 -27.58 -5.83 -0.96
N LEU A 321 -27.72 -4.95 0.03
CA LEU A 321 -27.41 -5.27 1.43
C LEU A 321 -28.44 -6.20 2.04
N ARG A 322 -28.02 -6.93 3.08
CA ARG A 322 -28.90 -7.67 3.98
C ARG A 322 -28.70 -7.18 5.41
N PHE A 323 -29.69 -6.49 5.98
CA PHE A 323 -29.63 -6.02 7.35
C PHE A 323 -30.06 -7.12 8.32
N GLY A 324 -29.12 -7.57 9.16
CA GLY A 324 -29.37 -8.40 10.33
C GLY A 324 -29.74 -7.54 11.54
N THR A 325 -29.65 -8.12 12.74
CA THR A 325 -30.04 -7.42 13.97
C THR A 325 -29.17 -6.19 14.24
N ALA A 326 -29.80 -5.07 14.57
CA ALA A 326 -29.14 -3.90 15.16
C ALA A 326 -29.80 -3.57 16.50
N SER A 327 -29.06 -3.03 17.47
CA SER A 327 -29.72 -2.60 18.71
C SER A 327 -30.42 -1.25 18.57
N LEU A 328 -29.84 -0.32 17.79
CA LEU A 328 -30.40 1.01 17.55
C LEU A 328 -31.06 1.08 16.16
N ALA A 329 -30.27 1.17 15.09
CA ALA A 329 -30.83 1.39 13.75
C ALA A 329 -30.11 0.62 12.64
N HIS A 330 -30.82 0.28 11.56
CA HIS A 330 -30.15 -0.17 10.34
C HIS A 330 -29.49 1.01 9.62
N LEU A 331 -30.20 2.13 9.46
CA LEU A 331 -29.73 3.35 8.83
C LEU A 331 -29.82 4.50 9.84
N ASN A 332 -28.69 5.13 10.16
CA ASN A 332 -28.62 6.24 11.11
C ASN A 332 -27.87 7.42 10.49
N ALA A 333 -28.59 8.41 10.00
CA ALA A 333 -28.01 9.66 9.53
C ALA A 333 -28.21 10.75 10.60
N ALA A 334 -27.15 11.45 10.99
CA ALA A 334 -27.19 12.49 12.01
C ALA A 334 -26.26 13.66 11.67
N ASN A 335 -26.50 14.88 12.14
CA ASN A 335 -25.59 16.03 12.00
C ASN A 335 -25.12 16.26 10.56
N GLY A 336 -26.07 16.43 9.63
CA GLY A 336 -25.79 16.63 8.20
C GLY A 336 -25.23 15.41 7.47
N GLY A 337 -25.30 14.21 8.05
CA GLY A 337 -24.97 12.97 7.34
C GLY A 337 -26.02 12.61 6.27
N PHE A 338 -25.60 11.84 5.27
CA PHE A 338 -26.49 11.38 4.20
C PHE A 338 -26.34 9.87 3.95
N ILE A 339 -27.45 9.13 4.00
CA ILE A 339 -27.49 7.70 3.65
C ILE A 339 -28.45 7.51 2.48
N GLN A 340 -28.01 6.81 1.44
CA GLN A 340 -28.82 6.56 0.25
C GLN A 340 -28.84 5.09 -0.15
N ALA A 341 -30.03 4.52 -0.33
CA ALA A 341 -30.19 3.25 -1.02
C ALA A 341 -30.17 3.50 -2.53
N THR A 342 -29.20 2.93 -3.24
CA THR A 342 -29.06 3.01 -4.71
C THR A 342 -29.58 1.78 -5.44
N GLY A 343 -30.05 0.77 -4.69
CA GLY A 343 -30.74 -0.41 -5.22
C GLY A 343 -31.42 -1.22 -4.12
N SER A 344 -32.17 -2.24 -4.52
CA SER A 344 -32.96 -3.10 -3.64
C SER A 344 -32.10 -3.81 -2.59
N TYR A 345 -32.69 -4.05 -1.42
CA TYR A 345 -32.01 -4.66 -0.27
C TYR A 345 -32.99 -5.48 0.59
N ALA A 346 -32.47 -6.22 1.56
CA ALA A 346 -33.25 -7.07 2.45
C ALA A 346 -33.08 -6.69 3.93
N ILE A 347 -34.11 -6.95 4.73
CA ILE A 347 -34.10 -6.83 6.19
C ILE A 347 -34.52 -8.18 6.78
N VAL A 348 -33.66 -8.75 7.61
CA VAL A 348 -33.86 -10.07 8.22
C VAL A 348 -33.69 -10.09 9.73
N GLY A 349 -33.22 -9.00 10.31
CA GLY A 349 -33.19 -8.78 11.76
C GLY A 349 -33.97 -7.53 12.16
N GLY A 350 -34.37 -7.47 13.42
CA GLY A 350 -35.05 -6.30 14.01
C GLY A 350 -34.06 -5.26 14.54
N ALA A 351 -34.59 -4.08 14.88
CA ALA A 351 -33.87 -2.96 15.49
C ALA A 351 -34.82 -2.09 16.33
N GLN A 352 -34.35 -1.01 16.96
CA GLN A 352 -35.30 0.03 17.41
C GLN A 352 -35.91 0.76 16.21
N PHE A 353 -35.08 1.01 15.19
CA PHE A 353 -35.45 1.71 13.97
C PHE A 353 -34.89 1.07 12.71
N HIS A 354 -35.62 1.09 11.59
CA HIS A 354 -34.98 0.80 10.30
C HIS A 354 -34.18 2.02 9.83
N ALA A 355 -34.80 3.21 9.85
CA ALA A 355 -34.17 4.44 9.40
C ALA A 355 -34.35 5.57 10.42
N VAL A 356 -33.26 6.28 10.69
CA VAL A 356 -33.19 7.45 11.57
C VAL A 356 -32.57 8.62 10.81
N GLY A 357 -33.27 9.75 10.78
CA GLY A 357 -32.73 11.03 10.33
C GLY A 357 -32.79 12.09 11.44
N SER A 358 -31.64 12.61 11.88
CA SER A 358 -31.60 13.68 12.87
C SER A 358 -30.67 14.86 12.53
N SER A 359 -30.96 16.03 13.07
CA SER A 359 -30.06 17.21 13.03
C SER A 359 -29.55 17.55 11.62
N GLY A 360 -30.47 17.89 10.71
CA GLY A 360 -30.20 18.29 9.33
C GLY A 360 -29.74 17.16 8.41
N SER A 361 -29.82 15.90 8.84
CA SER A 361 -29.43 14.74 8.03
C SER A 361 -30.53 14.30 7.06
N ILE A 362 -30.15 13.44 6.11
CA ILE A 362 -31.07 12.84 5.15
C ILE A 362 -30.84 11.32 5.09
N VAL A 363 -31.93 10.55 5.12
CA VAL A 363 -31.96 9.15 4.67
C VAL A 363 -32.86 9.06 3.45
N SER A 364 -32.31 8.64 2.32
CA SER A 364 -33.03 8.54 1.05
C SER A 364 -33.12 7.08 0.58
N VAL A 365 -34.30 6.51 0.68
CA VAL A 365 -34.64 5.21 0.10
C VAL A 365 -35.72 5.44 -0.96
N GLY A 366 -35.44 5.15 -2.22
CA GLY A 366 -36.47 5.34 -3.23
C GLY A 366 -36.25 4.59 -4.53
N ASN A 367 -37.35 4.23 -5.18
CA ASN A 367 -37.40 3.41 -6.39
C ASN A 367 -36.68 2.05 -6.20
N VAL A 368 -36.88 1.43 -5.04
CA VAL A 368 -36.25 0.15 -4.66
C VAL A 368 -37.28 -0.81 -4.07
N THR A 369 -36.93 -2.10 -4.05
CA THR A 369 -37.65 -3.12 -3.28
C THR A 369 -36.92 -3.41 -1.98
N VAL A 370 -37.65 -3.36 -0.87
CA VAL A 370 -37.19 -3.74 0.46
C VAL A 370 -37.85 -5.05 0.85
N THR A 371 -37.07 -6.13 0.92
CA THR A 371 -37.58 -7.46 1.26
C THR A 371 -37.40 -7.73 2.76
N LEU A 372 -38.50 -7.86 3.49
CA LEU A 372 -38.54 -8.21 4.90
C LEU A 372 -38.78 -9.71 5.06
N THR A 373 -37.88 -10.39 5.78
CA THR A 373 -37.99 -11.83 6.07
C THR A 373 -38.07 -12.05 7.57
N GLY A 374 -38.97 -12.93 8.02
CA GLY A 374 -39.08 -13.31 9.44
C GLY A 374 -39.82 -12.32 10.34
N THR A 375 -40.57 -11.39 9.76
CA THR A 375 -41.32 -10.32 10.46
C THR A 375 -40.46 -9.54 11.47
N PRO A 376 -39.44 -8.80 11.00
CA PRO A 376 -38.58 -8.00 11.87
C PRO A 376 -39.37 -7.08 12.80
N ALA A 377 -38.94 -6.98 14.06
CA ALA A 377 -39.52 -6.08 15.04
C ALA A 377 -38.76 -4.75 15.08
N PHE A 378 -39.50 -3.64 14.99
CA PHE A 378 -39.01 -2.28 15.20
C PHE A 378 -39.57 -1.74 16.51
N SER A 379 -38.81 -1.93 17.60
CA SER A 379 -39.34 -1.74 18.96
C SER A 379 -39.73 -0.29 19.28
N ALA A 380 -39.24 0.69 18.51
CA ALA A 380 -39.68 2.07 18.58
C ALA A 380 -40.53 2.47 17.36
N ALA A 381 -39.93 2.51 16.16
CA ALA A 381 -40.66 2.76 14.91
C ALA A 381 -39.87 2.28 13.68
N PHE A 382 -40.50 1.95 12.56
CA PHE A 382 -39.78 1.62 11.33
C PHE A 382 -38.95 2.83 10.83
N ALA A 383 -39.56 4.01 10.74
CA ALA A 383 -38.89 5.26 10.39
C ALA A 383 -38.97 6.28 11.53
N TYR A 384 -37.87 6.94 11.84
CA TYR A 384 -37.80 8.01 12.84
C TYR A 384 -37.09 9.25 12.31
N THR A 385 -37.61 10.42 12.64
CA THR A 385 -36.93 11.68 12.34
C THR A 385 -37.12 12.73 13.44
N GLN A 386 -36.06 13.50 13.69
CA GLN A 386 -36.04 14.65 14.59
C GLN A 386 -35.13 15.72 13.99
N GLN A 387 -35.69 16.83 13.51
CA GLN A 387 -34.92 17.87 12.81
C GLN A 387 -34.19 17.36 11.54
N GLY A 388 -34.62 16.24 10.95
CA GLY A 388 -34.01 15.65 9.74
C GLY A 388 -35.05 15.26 8.69
N ARG A 389 -34.61 14.57 7.63
CA ARG A 389 -35.49 14.06 6.57
C ARG A 389 -35.26 12.56 6.33
N VAL A 390 -36.34 11.79 6.27
CA VAL A 390 -36.30 10.37 5.90
C VAL A 390 -37.29 10.13 4.77
N GLU A 391 -36.84 9.53 3.68
CA GLU A 391 -37.58 9.36 2.45
C GLU A 391 -37.69 7.89 2.07
N PHE A 392 -38.92 7.47 1.72
CA PHE A 392 -39.27 6.15 1.18
C PHE A 392 -40.12 6.33 -0.08
N ILE A 393 -39.55 6.97 -1.11
CA ILE A 393 -40.30 7.40 -2.30
C ILE A 393 -40.31 6.30 -3.36
N GLY A 394 -41.49 5.83 -3.76
CA GLY A 394 -41.59 4.73 -4.76
C GLY A 394 -41.00 3.41 -4.26
N THR A 395 -40.94 3.22 -2.94
CA THR A 395 -40.40 2.01 -2.30
C THR A 395 -41.47 0.93 -2.23
N LEU A 396 -41.13 -0.28 -2.64
CA LEU A 396 -41.99 -1.46 -2.51
C LEU A 396 -41.52 -2.34 -1.36
N TYR A 397 -42.46 -2.89 -0.58
CA TYR A 397 -42.16 -3.78 0.54
C TYR A 397 -42.65 -5.20 0.24
N GLY A 398 -41.75 -6.19 0.34
CA GLY A 398 -42.09 -7.60 0.30
C GLY A 398 -42.01 -8.18 1.71
N GLY A 399 -43.12 -8.66 2.28
CA GLY A 399 -43.18 -9.12 3.67
C GLY A 399 -43.68 -8.04 4.65
N GLY A 400 -43.66 -8.33 5.95
CA GLY A 400 -44.19 -7.45 7.00
C GLY A 400 -43.20 -7.22 8.15
N ALA A 401 -43.57 -6.33 9.07
CA ALA A 401 -42.83 -6.01 10.29
C ALA A 401 -43.81 -5.70 11.44
N THR A 402 -43.32 -5.75 12.68
CA THR A 402 -44.03 -5.27 13.87
C THR A 402 -43.41 -3.97 14.39
N GLY A 403 -44.19 -3.18 15.14
CA GLY A 403 -43.79 -1.86 15.61
C GLY A 403 -44.62 -0.73 14.98
N SER A 404 -44.39 0.49 15.48
CA SER A 404 -44.98 1.70 14.89
C SER A 404 -44.40 1.96 13.50
N ARG A 405 -45.21 2.40 12.54
CA ARG A 405 -44.75 2.65 11.17
C ARG A 405 -43.79 3.84 11.07
N TYR A 406 -44.02 4.87 11.87
CA TYR A 406 -43.21 6.08 11.81
C TYR A 406 -43.33 6.90 13.09
N ASN A 407 -42.29 7.69 13.37
CA ASN A 407 -42.32 8.74 14.37
C ASN A 407 -41.59 9.98 13.82
N ALA A 408 -42.29 11.10 13.66
CA ALA A 408 -41.68 12.36 13.25
C ALA A 408 -41.92 13.44 14.31
N SER A 409 -40.84 14.07 14.75
CA SER A 409 -40.88 15.15 15.73
C SER A 409 -39.96 16.32 15.36
N GLU A 410 -40.13 17.45 16.05
CA GLU A 410 -39.26 18.64 15.95
C GLU A 410 -38.97 19.08 14.52
N ASN A 411 -40.04 19.32 13.76
CA ASN A 411 -40.01 19.70 12.35
C ASN A 411 -39.31 18.68 11.41
N GLY A 412 -39.08 17.46 11.87
CA GLY A 412 -38.58 16.38 11.03
C GLY A 412 -39.64 15.90 10.05
N VAL A 413 -39.22 15.48 8.86
CA VAL A 413 -40.12 15.04 7.78
C VAL A 413 -39.85 13.60 7.39
N ILE A 414 -40.91 12.79 7.37
CA ILE A 414 -40.92 11.46 6.75
C ILE A 414 -41.76 11.56 5.49
N SER A 415 -41.18 11.25 4.33
CA SER A 415 -41.85 11.40 3.04
C SER A 415 -41.96 10.06 2.32
N THR A 416 -43.19 9.62 2.05
CA THR A 416 -43.50 8.51 1.13
C THR A 416 -44.08 9.00 -0.19
N ASN A 417 -44.16 10.32 -0.38
CA ASN A 417 -44.68 10.97 -1.59
C ASN A 417 -46.16 10.61 -1.84
N GLY A 418 -46.98 10.70 -0.79
CA GLY A 418 -48.42 10.47 -0.87
C GLY A 418 -48.85 8.99 -0.89
N ALA A 419 -47.98 8.03 -0.58
CA ALA A 419 -48.32 6.60 -0.58
C ALA A 419 -49.30 6.19 0.56
N GLY A 420 -49.68 7.13 1.43
CA GLY A 420 -50.65 6.94 2.50
C GLY A 420 -50.04 6.49 3.82
N ILE A 421 -50.80 6.65 4.91
CA ILE A 421 -50.34 6.47 6.30
C ILE A 421 -49.87 5.05 6.65
N SER A 422 -50.25 4.06 5.83
CA SER A 422 -49.90 2.66 6.02
C SER A 422 -48.79 2.18 5.08
N ALA A 423 -48.14 3.08 4.33
CA ALA A 423 -47.15 2.69 3.32
C ALA A 423 -45.90 2.03 3.91
N LEU A 424 -45.47 2.44 5.11
CA LEU A 424 -44.30 1.87 5.77
C LEU A 424 -44.66 0.59 6.54
N PRO A 425 -43.75 -0.41 6.61
CA PRO A 425 -43.97 -1.62 7.41
C PRO A 425 -44.21 -1.33 8.90
N GLY A 426 -45.10 -2.10 9.51
CA GLY A 426 -45.44 -1.99 10.93
C GLY A 426 -46.91 -2.33 11.19
N ASN A 427 -47.20 -2.77 12.42
CA ASN A 427 -48.55 -3.15 12.86
C ASN A 427 -49.21 -2.12 13.80
N ALA A 428 -48.49 -1.07 14.19
CA ALA A 428 -49.03 0.03 14.98
C ALA A 428 -49.02 1.36 14.20
N VAL A 429 -49.95 2.25 14.54
CA VAL A 429 -50.03 3.60 13.95
C VAL A 429 -48.77 4.41 14.24
N GLY A 430 -48.45 5.34 13.33
CA GLY A 430 -47.34 6.27 13.52
C GLY A 430 -47.70 7.48 14.38
N THR A 431 -46.68 8.14 14.90
CA THR A 431 -46.80 9.32 15.77
C THR A 431 -46.22 10.56 15.10
N LEU A 432 -46.92 11.69 15.23
CA LEU A 432 -46.44 13.01 14.82
C LEU A 432 -46.51 13.95 16.02
N SER A 433 -45.45 14.72 16.25
CA SER A 433 -45.41 15.70 17.36
C SER A 433 -44.53 16.89 17.00
N SER A 434 -44.66 18.01 17.72
CA SER A 434 -43.74 19.17 17.61
C SER A 434 -43.41 19.60 16.17
N GLY A 435 -44.44 19.70 15.32
CA GLY A 435 -44.28 20.10 13.90
C GLY A 435 -43.76 19.01 12.95
N GLY A 436 -43.53 17.79 13.43
CA GLY A 436 -43.14 16.65 12.60
C GLY A 436 -44.22 16.27 11.58
N GLN A 437 -43.81 15.84 10.40
CA GLN A 437 -44.70 15.58 9.27
C GLN A 437 -44.48 14.19 8.66
N TYR A 438 -45.58 13.60 8.21
CA TYR A 438 -45.61 12.42 7.35
C TYR A 438 -46.37 12.78 6.07
N VAL A 439 -45.70 12.73 4.91
CA VAL A 439 -46.21 13.25 3.63
C VAL A 439 -46.07 12.30 2.45
#